data_AF-A0A4Q6FCI6-F1
#
_entry.id   AF-A0A4Q6FCI6-F1
#
_cell.length_a   1.000
_cell.length_b   1.000
_cell.length_c   1.000
_cell.angle_alpha   90.00
_cell.angle_beta   90.00
_cell.angle_gamma   90.00
#
_symmetry.space_group_name_H-M   'P 1'
#
loop_
_entity.id
_entity.type
_entity.pdbx_description
1 polymer ?
#
loop_
_entity_poly.entity_id
_entity_poly.type
_entity_poly.pdbx_seq_one_letter_code
_entity_poly.pdbx_strand_id
1 'polypeptide(L)'
;MSLSPSTVCYKGLVRADDFASYFLDLKDPLFQSAVSLVHQRFSTNTLPAWPLAQPFRMLCHNGEINTLRGNMSAMHARTSLLASAEHSDLESIAPICVPGFSDSAMLDNTLEFLIHSGRDLTEALTMLVPEPWEQNHEMPKDLQDYYEYQSYRMEPWDGPAFIGFTDGRMVGAILDRNGLRPGRYWVTCDEHVIMASEAGVLDRRPEEIVLKGRLSPGRIFMLDMEAGEIIPDHDIKTTLSKQDEYGDWLEQNRSHLEEGEMLEDVRGDKERTTLMRSFGYTQEDLRIVLSPMALEGKEPVGSMGTDVPLAVLSDKRPLIYEYFKQLFAQVTNPPIDAIREELVTSLSSFLGSECNLFEDNKKPILRLKH
;
A
#
# COMPACT_ATOMS: atom_id res chain seq x y z
N MET A 1 19.99 -6.62 -8.63
CA MET A 1 21.27 -6.90 -7.93
C MET A 1 21.47 -5.78 -6.93
N SER A 2 22.20 -6.03 -5.84
CA SER A 2 22.49 -5.03 -4.81
C SER A 2 23.88 -4.41 -5.02
N LEU A 3 24.09 -3.25 -4.41
CA LEU A 3 25.40 -2.61 -4.27
C LEU A 3 25.44 -1.95 -2.89
N SER A 4 25.88 -2.70 -1.89
CA SER A 4 25.93 -2.26 -0.50
C SER A 4 27.09 -2.94 0.22
N PRO A 5 27.74 -2.26 1.19
CA PRO A 5 28.73 -2.90 2.05
C PRO A 5 28.10 -3.84 3.09
N SER A 6 26.82 -3.71 3.38
CA SER A 6 26.11 -4.48 4.43
C SER A 6 25.21 -5.58 3.87
N THR A 7 24.74 -5.46 2.62
CA THR A 7 23.76 -6.39 2.04
C THR A 7 24.16 -6.88 0.65
N VAL A 8 24.06 -8.20 0.44
CA VAL A 8 24.29 -8.85 -0.85
C VAL A 8 23.08 -9.65 -1.29
N CYS A 9 22.62 -9.44 -2.52
CA CYS A 9 21.46 -10.12 -3.10
C CYS A 9 21.90 -11.08 -4.21
N TYR A 10 21.86 -12.38 -3.91
CA TYR A 10 21.91 -13.45 -4.89
C TYR A 10 20.49 -13.73 -5.37
N LYS A 11 20.25 -13.69 -6.69
CA LYS A 11 18.95 -14.01 -7.29
C LYS A 11 19.08 -14.45 -8.73
N GLY A 12 18.15 -15.29 -9.18
CA GLY A 12 18.15 -15.77 -10.56
C GLY A 12 16.91 -16.56 -10.93
N LEU A 13 16.84 -16.95 -12.20
CA LEU A 13 15.78 -17.80 -12.75
C LEU A 13 16.11 -19.27 -12.51
N VAL A 14 16.18 -19.66 -11.23
CA VAL A 14 16.61 -20.99 -10.79
C VAL A 14 15.54 -21.54 -9.86
N ARG A 15 15.32 -22.86 -9.88
CA ARG A 15 14.47 -23.52 -8.90
C ARG A 15 15.09 -23.36 -7.51
N ALA A 16 14.25 -23.26 -6.47
CA ALA A 16 14.75 -23.11 -5.11
C ALA A 16 15.75 -24.22 -4.72
N ASP A 17 15.45 -25.47 -5.10
CA ASP A 17 16.30 -26.64 -4.82
C ASP A 17 17.67 -26.59 -5.52
N ASP A 18 17.76 -25.91 -6.66
CA ASP A 18 18.98 -25.81 -7.46
C ASP A 18 19.81 -24.56 -7.09
N PHE A 19 19.29 -23.68 -6.23
CA PHE A 19 19.84 -22.34 -5.99
C PHE A 19 21.28 -22.37 -5.44
N ALA A 20 21.53 -23.18 -4.41
CA ALA A 20 22.87 -23.34 -3.83
C ALA A 20 23.84 -24.06 -4.79
N SER A 21 23.34 -24.79 -5.78
CA SER A 21 24.17 -25.43 -6.81
C SER A 21 24.52 -24.49 -7.96
N TYR A 22 23.71 -23.47 -8.19
CA TYR A 22 24.00 -22.42 -9.17
C TYR A 22 24.98 -21.37 -8.63
N PHE A 23 24.78 -20.90 -7.40
CA PHE A 23 25.67 -19.94 -6.74
C PHE A 23 26.63 -20.64 -5.78
N LEU A 24 27.81 -21.00 -6.29
CA LEU A 24 28.79 -21.78 -5.53
C LEU A 24 29.30 -21.07 -4.27
N ASP A 25 29.30 -19.74 -4.26
CA ASP A 25 29.68 -18.93 -3.10
C ASP A 25 28.84 -19.30 -1.85
N LEU A 26 27.57 -19.68 -2.03
CA LEU A 26 26.67 -20.08 -0.93
C LEU A 26 27.08 -21.41 -0.27
N LYS A 27 27.97 -22.18 -0.91
CA LYS A 27 28.54 -23.42 -0.37
C LYS A 27 29.89 -23.17 0.30
N ASP A 28 30.47 -21.98 0.18
CA ASP A 28 31.72 -21.63 0.82
C ASP A 28 31.49 -21.42 2.34
N PRO A 29 32.23 -22.10 3.24
CA PRO A 29 32.13 -21.87 4.69
C PRO A 29 32.42 -20.45 5.15
N LEU A 30 33.10 -19.64 4.33
CA LEU A 30 33.34 -18.21 4.59
C LEU A 30 32.11 -17.35 4.32
N PHE A 31 31.13 -17.86 3.58
CA PHE A 31 29.88 -17.17 3.33
C PHE A 31 28.96 -17.29 4.55
N GLN A 32 29.12 -16.37 5.49
CA GLN A 32 28.37 -16.32 6.74
C GLN A 32 27.51 -15.05 6.79
N SER A 33 26.32 -15.17 7.36
CA SER A 33 25.41 -14.04 7.56
C SER A 33 24.60 -14.24 8.82
N ALA A 34 24.32 -13.14 9.52
CA ALA A 34 23.39 -13.12 10.65
C ALA A 34 21.92 -13.08 10.18
N VAL A 35 21.67 -12.62 8.94
CA VAL A 35 20.33 -12.46 8.37
C VAL A 35 20.24 -13.13 7.00
N SER A 36 19.10 -13.74 6.70
CA SER A 36 18.79 -14.24 5.37
C SER A 36 17.33 -13.94 5.01
N LEU A 37 17.13 -13.34 3.84
CA LEU A 37 15.82 -13.12 3.23
C LEU A 37 15.75 -13.95 1.95
N VAL A 38 14.79 -14.86 1.88
CA VAL A 38 14.61 -15.77 0.74
C VAL A 38 13.23 -15.54 0.15
N HIS A 39 13.14 -15.55 -1.18
CA HIS A 39 11.87 -15.40 -1.88
C HIS A 39 11.80 -16.29 -3.12
N GLN A 40 10.69 -17.02 -3.26
CA GLN A 40 10.35 -17.76 -4.47
C GLN A 40 9.14 -17.14 -5.14
N ARG A 41 9.30 -16.72 -6.39
CA ARG A 41 8.24 -16.02 -7.15
C ARG A 41 7.41 -17.01 -7.97
N PHE A 42 6.09 -16.86 -7.90
CA PHE A 42 5.17 -17.41 -8.89
C PHE A 42 4.80 -16.30 -9.89
N SER A 43 4.84 -16.60 -11.19
CA SER A 43 4.60 -15.62 -12.26
C SER A 43 3.47 -16.10 -13.15
N THR A 44 2.58 -15.20 -13.54
CA THR A 44 1.53 -15.45 -14.56
C THR A 44 2.09 -15.49 -15.98
N ASN A 45 3.34 -15.04 -16.17
CA ASN A 45 4.03 -15.05 -17.46
C ASN A 45 4.97 -16.26 -17.59
N THR A 46 5.03 -16.84 -18.80
CA THR A 46 5.96 -17.92 -19.17
C THR A 46 7.34 -17.42 -19.59
N LEU A 47 7.47 -16.14 -19.94
CA LEU A 47 8.75 -15.51 -20.29
C LEU A 47 9.44 -15.03 -19.01
N PRO A 48 10.60 -15.58 -18.67
CA PRO A 48 11.23 -15.25 -17.42
C PRO A 48 12.16 -14.04 -17.61
N ALA A 49 12.12 -13.10 -16.68
CA ALA A 49 12.98 -11.91 -16.69
C ALA A 49 13.80 -11.87 -15.39
N TRP A 50 15.12 -11.98 -15.53
CA TRP A 50 16.07 -11.97 -14.41
C TRP A 50 15.89 -10.79 -13.45
N PRO A 51 15.67 -9.55 -13.90
CA PRO A 51 15.53 -8.41 -12.98
C PRO A 51 14.31 -8.51 -12.06
N LEU A 52 13.29 -9.29 -12.43
CA LEU A 52 12.04 -9.46 -11.67
C LEU A 52 12.13 -10.56 -10.60
N ALA A 53 13.23 -11.31 -10.55
CA ALA A 53 13.49 -12.19 -9.42
C ALA A 53 13.65 -11.33 -8.15
N GLN A 54 13.28 -11.90 -7.00
CA GLN A 54 13.40 -11.27 -5.69
C GLN A 54 14.41 -12.06 -4.83
N PRO A 55 14.98 -11.48 -3.76
CA PRO A 55 14.69 -10.16 -3.17
C PRO A 55 15.04 -8.95 -4.05
N PHE A 56 14.46 -7.80 -3.72
CA PHE A 56 14.94 -6.50 -4.18
C PHE A 56 15.97 -5.96 -3.18
N ARG A 57 16.22 -4.65 -3.14
CA ARG A 57 17.34 -4.09 -2.38
C ARG A 57 17.03 -4.03 -0.90
N MET A 58 15.82 -3.59 -0.56
CA MET A 58 15.33 -3.40 0.79
C MET A 58 14.31 -4.46 1.18
N LEU A 59 13.55 -4.99 0.22
CA LEU A 59 12.42 -5.89 0.51
C LEU A 59 12.29 -7.12 -0.39
N CYS A 60 11.54 -8.09 0.10
CA CYS A 60 10.85 -9.11 -0.69
C CYS A 60 9.35 -9.07 -0.37
N HIS A 61 8.53 -9.38 -1.36
CA HIS A 61 7.09 -9.17 -1.33
C HIS A 61 6.37 -10.40 -1.88
N ASN A 62 5.63 -11.07 -1.01
CA ASN A 62 4.65 -12.07 -1.37
C ASN A 62 3.27 -11.41 -1.45
N GLY A 63 2.78 -11.15 -2.65
CA GLY A 63 1.57 -10.35 -2.80
C GLY A 63 1.39 -9.72 -4.16
N GLU A 64 0.42 -8.80 -4.24
CA GLU A 64 0.14 -7.99 -5.42
C GLU A 64 -0.36 -6.62 -4.97
N ILE A 65 0.26 -5.54 -5.46
CA ILE A 65 -0.18 -4.17 -5.19
C ILE A 65 -1.26 -3.76 -6.19
N ASN A 66 -2.51 -3.67 -5.75
CA ASN A 66 -3.66 -3.42 -6.62
C ASN A 66 -3.87 -1.92 -6.92
N THR A 67 -3.23 -1.03 -6.17
CA THR A 67 -3.27 0.44 -6.32
C THR A 67 -2.14 1.00 -7.19
N LEU A 68 -1.29 0.14 -7.77
CA LEU A 68 -0.01 0.50 -8.39
C LEU A 68 -0.06 1.69 -9.34
N ARG A 69 -1.06 1.76 -10.24
CA ARG A 69 -1.15 2.86 -11.22
C ARG A 69 -1.34 4.22 -10.56
N GLY A 70 -2.12 4.28 -9.49
CA GLY A 70 -2.31 5.49 -8.69
C GLY A 70 -1.00 5.90 -8.04
N ASN A 71 -0.38 4.97 -7.32
CA ASN A 71 0.86 5.22 -6.57
C ASN A 71 2.01 5.66 -7.49
N MET A 72 2.16 5.01 -8.65
CA MET A 72 3.16 5.42 -9.64
C MET A 72 2.91 6.83 -10.17
N SER A 73 1.64 7.18 -10.43
CA SER A 73 1.28 8.51 -10.95
C SER A 73 1.52 9.59 -9.89
N ALA A 74 1.18 9.31 -8.64
CA ALA A 74 1.39 10.21 -7.52
C ALA A 74 2.89 10.42 -7.24
N MET A 75 3.69 9.35 -7.19
CA MET A 75 5.15 9.44 -7.06
C MET A 75 5.79 10.19 -8.24
N HIS A 76 5.29 9.99 -9.46
CA HIS A 76 5.77 10.75 -10.61
C HIS A 76 5.47 12.26 -10.45
N ALA A 77 4.26 12.62 -10.01
CA ALA A 77 3.91 14.02 -9.74
C ALA A 77 4.81 14.63 -8.66
N ARG A 78 5.09 13.89 -7.58
CA ARG A 78 5.96 14.32 -6.46
C ARG A 78 7.42 14.51 -6.87
N THR A 79 7.88 13.88 -7.94
CA THR A 79 9.25 14.07 -8.46
C THR A 79 9.52 15.54 -8.76
N SER A 80 8.50 16.29 -9.22
CA SER A 80 8.61 17.73 -9.50
C SER A 80 8.72 18.62 -8.26
N LEU A 81 8.44 18.08 -7.08
CA LEU A 81 8.44 18.80 -5.80
C LEU A 81 9.70 18.52 -4.97
N LEU A 82 10.58 17.64 -5.45
CA LEU A 82 11.78 17.26 -4.72
C LEU A 82 12.77 18.42 -4.71
N ALA A 83 13.17 18.80 -3.50
CA ALA A 83 14.20 19.80 -3.27
C ALA A 83 15.04 19.38 -2.07
N SER A 84 16.37 19.52 -2.16
CA SER A 84 17.29 19.29 -1.05
C SER A 84 18.34 20.37 -1.05
N ALA A 85 18.67 20.89 0.13
CA ALA A 85 19.81 21.80 0.29
C ALA A 85 21.15 21.08 0.14
N GLU A 86 21.20 19.77 0.40
CA GLU A 86 22.41 18.95 0.40
C GLU A 86 22.70 18.32 -0.96
N HIS A 87 21.66 18.08 -1.75
CA HIS A 87 21.75 17.40 -3.05
C HIS A 87 21.19 18.27 -4.16
N SER A 88 22.08 18.70 -5.07
CA SER A 88 21.70 19.60 -6.18
C SER A 88 21.21 18.88 -7.45
N ASP A 89 21.47 17.59 -7.60
CA ASP A 89 21.12 16.80 -8.80
C ASP A 89 20.06 15.72 -8.49
N LEU A 90 18.88 16.18 -8.07
CA LEU A 90 17.73 15.30 -7.80
C LEU A 90 17.00 14.87 -9.08
N GLU A 91 17.32 15.45 -10.24
CA GLU A 91 16.78 14.99 -11.52
C GLU A 91 17.38 13.62 -11.90
N SER A 92 18.64 13.36 -11.52
CA SER A 92 19.33 12.10 -11.81
C SER A 92 18.68 10.84 -11.18
N ILE A 93 17.91 11.00 -10.10
CA ILE A 93 17.21 9.90 -9.43
C ILE A 93 15.84 9.61 -10.05
N ALA A 94 15.36 10.46 -10.97
CA ALA A 94 14.08 10.26 -11.64
C ALA A 94 14.20 9.27 -12.83
N PRO A 95 13.18 8.43 -13.09
CA PRO A 95 11.98 8.24 -12.27
C PRO A 95 12.28 7.35 -11.04
N ILE A 96 11.72 7.71 -9.88
CA ILE A 96 11.80 6.88 -8.66
C ILE A 96 11.19 5.50 -8.94
N CYS A 97 9.95 5.49 -9.43
CA CYS A 97 9.27 4.28 -9.89
C CYS A 97 9.67 3.98 -11.34
N VAL A 98 10.63 3.07 -11.54
CA VAL A 98 11.20 2.76 -12.86
C VAL A 98 10.21 1.97 -13.74
N PRO A 99 9.72 2.53 -14.87
CA PRO A 99 8.73 1.84 -15.70
C PRO A 99 9.20 0.47 -16.20
N GLY A 100 8.27 -0.48 -16.29
CA GLY A 100 8.53 -1.82 -16.85
C GLY A 100 9.01 -2.88 -15.84
N PHE A 101 9.24 -2.53 -14.58
CA PHE A 101 9.45 -3.51 -13.51
C PHE A 101 8.12 -3.91 -12.83
N SER A 102 8.18 -4.91 -11.96
CA SER A 102 7.03 -5.39 -11.19
C SER A 102 6.56 -4.37 -10.15
N ASP A 103 5.31 -4.51 -9.71
CA ASP A 103 4.72 -3.82 -8.57
C ASP A 103 5.63 -3.80 -7.32
N SER A 104 6.19 -4.96 -6.99
CA SER A 104 7.07 -5.20 -5.86
C SER A 104 8.40 -4.44 -5.99
N ALA A 105 8.85 -4.22 -7.23
CA ALA A 105 10.04 -3.42 -7.49
C ALA A 105 9.73 -1.93 -7.33
N MET A 106 8.55 -1.48 -7.76
CA MET A 106 8.12 -0.09 -7.56
C MET A 106 8.01 0.25 -6.07
N LEU A 107 7.53 -0.71 -5.27
CA LEU A 107 7.48 -0.59 -3.82
C LEU A 107 8.89 -0.51 -3.22
N ASP A 108 9.81 -1.39 -3.64
CA ASP A 108 11.22 -1.37 -3.19
C ASP A 108 11.90 -0.04 -3.52
N ASN A 109 11.74 0.45 -4.75
CA ASN A 109 12.28 1.73 -5.19
C ASN A 109 11.76 2.90 -4.32
N THR A 110 10.47 2.87 -3.99
CA THR A 110 9.85 3.92 -3.18
C THR A 110 10.32 3.85 -1.73
N LEU A 111 10.43 2.64 -1.16
CA LEU A 111 10.97 2.44 0.18
C LEU A 111 12.44 2.87 0.27
N GLU A 112 13.28 2.45 -0.69
CA GLU A 112 14.68 2.85 -0.80
C GLU A 112 14.81 4.38 -0.88
N PHE A 113 13.96 5.03 -1.70
CA PHE A 113 13.92 6.48 -1.81
C PHE A 113 13.56 7.17 -0.49
N LEU A 114 12.54 6.69 0.24
CA LEU A 114 12.13 7.27 1.52
C LEU A 114 13.24 7.15 2.58
N ILE A 115 13.91 6.00 2.65
CA ILE A 115 15.01 5.81 3.61
C ILE A 115 16.19 6.72 3.27
N HIS A 116 16.58 6.79 1.99
CA HIS A 116 17.66 7.69 1.56
C HIS A 116 17.29 9.17 1.64
N SER A 117 16.01 9.51 1.78
CA SER A 117 15.57 10.86 2.13
C SER A 117 15.70 11.23 3.61
N GLY A 118 16.20 10.31 4.44
CA GLY A 118 16.43 10.52 5.87
C GLY A 118 15.31 10.01 6.78
N ARG A 119 14.33 9.27 6.24
CA ARG A 119 13.28 8.65 7.04
C ARG A 119 13.75 7.38 7.72
N ASP A 120 13.22 7.14 8.91
CA ASP A 120 13.37 5.86 9.56
C ASP A 120 12.70 4.74 8.74
N LEU A 121 13.27 3.54 8.78
CA LEU A 121 12.73 2.37 8.09
C LEU A 121 11.29 2.07 8.50
N THR A 122 10.99 2.13 9.80
CA THR A 122 9.64 1.85 10.30
C THR A 122 8.66 2.93 9.91
N GLU A 123 9.08 4.20 9.91
CA GLU A 123 8.27 5.32 9.41
C GLU A 123 7.93 5.14 7.92
N ALA A 124 8.93 4.81 7.09
CA ALA A 124 8.72 4.61 5.66
C ALA A 124 7.77 3.41 5.39
N LEU A 125 7.88 2.34 6.17
CA LEU A 125 7.00 1.17 6.05
C LEU A 125 5.56 1.50 6.47
N THR A 126 5.36 2.20 7.59
CA THR A 126 4.01 2.60 8.05
C THR A 126 3.39 3.68 7.17
N MET A 127 4.19 4.51 6.49
CA MET A 127 3.71 5.42 5.45
C MET A 127 3.19 4.68 4.22
N LEU A 128 3.92 3.66 3.74
CA LEU A 128 3.56 2.91 2.54
C LEU A 128 2.44 1.90 2.81
N VAL A 129 2.50 1.20 3.94
CA VAL A 129 1.55 0.15 4.33
C VAL A 129 0.99 0.45 5.72
N PRO A 130 0.15 1.49 5.85
CA PRO A 130 -0.44 1.87 7.13
C PRO A 130 -1.46 0.82 7.60
N GLU A 131 -1.55 0.65 8.91
CA GLU A 131 -2.60 -0.16 9.53
C GLU A 131 -3.97 0.53 9.42
N PRO A 132 -5.10 -0.20 9.49
CA PRO A 132 -6.41 0.42 9.46
C PRO A 132 -6.64 1.27 10.72
N TRP A 133 -6.66 2.59 10.53
CA TRP A 133 -6.67 3.57 11.62
C TRP A 133 -7.97 4.37 11.71
N GLU A 134 -8.60 4.71 10.58
CA GLU A 134 -9.66 5.73 10.54
C GLU A 134 -10.94 5.34 11.29
N GLN A 135 -11.33 4.06 11.20
CA GLN A 135 -12.51 3.52 11.89
C GLN A 135 -12.14 2.74 13.16
N ASN A 136 -10.86 2.77 13.57
CA ASN A 136 -10.39 2.01 14.72
C ASN A 136 -10.47 2.83 16.01
N HIS A 137 -11.62 2.78 16.69
CA HIS A 137 -11.85 3.51 17.93
C HIS A 137 -11.02 3.02 19.13
N GLU A 138 -10.43 1.83 19.06
CA GLU A 138 -9.55 1.29 20.12
C GLU A 138 -8.10 1.78 19.99
N MET A 139 -7.74 2.36 18.84
CA MET A 139 -6.40 2.89 18.60
C MET A 139 -6.12 4.13 19.47
N PRO A 140 -4.94 4.23 20.11
CA PRO A 140 -4.51 5.43 20.81
C PRO A 140 -4.58 6.69 19.93
N LYS A 141 -4.97 7.81 20.53
CA LYS A 141 -5.23 9.06 19.80
C LYS A 141 -3.99 9.61 19.09
N ASP A 142 -2.84 9.57 19.77
CA ASP A 142 -1.54 9.94 19.22
C ASP A 142 -1.18 9.12 17.96
N LEU A 143 -1.47 7.82 17.99
CA LEU A 143 -1.24 6.95 16.85
C LEU A 143 -2.23 7.20 15.70
N GLN A 144 -3.50 7.48 16.01
CA GLN A 144 -4.47 7.92 14.99
C GLN A 144 -4.02 9.23 14.33
N ASP A 145 -3.54 10.19 15.12
CA ASP A 145 -3.07 11.49 14.63
C ASP A 145 -1.82 11.33 13.76
N TYR A 146 -0.90 10.44 14.14
CA TYR A 146 0.23 10.05 13.31
C TYR A 146 -0.21 9.50 11.96
N TYR A 147 -1.11 8.50 11.93
CA TYR A 147 -1.55 7.90 10.67
C TYR A 147 -2.36 8.87 9.81
N GLU A 148 -3.17 9.73 10.43
CA GLU A 148 -3.85 10.80 9.72
C GLU A 148 -2.84 11.74 9.07
N TYR A 149 -1.82 12.17 9.80
CA TYR A 149 -0.75 13.01 9.26
C TYR A 149 -0.04 12.34 8.08
N GLN A 150 0.33 11.06 8.20
CA GLN A 150 1.01 10.33 7.13
C GLN A 150 0.10 10.12 5.90
N SER A 151 -1.21 9.96 6.09
CA SER A 151 -2.17 9.80 4.99
C SER A 151 -2.23 11.02 4.05
N TYR A 152 -1.82 12.20 4.52
CA TYR A 152 -1.70 13.39 3.68
C TYR A 152 -0.44 13.40 2.81
N ARG A 153 0.57 12.61 3.16
CA ARG A 153 1.89 12.62 2.52
C ARG A 153 2.05 11.47 1.54
N MET A 154 1.45 10.33 1.85
CA MET A 154 1.58 9.11 1.07
C MET A 154 0.25 8.37 1.03
N GLU A 155 -0.23 8.11 -0.18
CA GLU A 155 -1.32 7.15 -0.38
C GLU A 155 -0.85 5.72 -0.08
N PRO A 156 -1.70 4.88 0.53
CA PRO A 156 -1.35 3.50 0.82
C PRO A 156 -1.02 2.69 -0.43
N TRP A 157 0.07 1.93 -0.37
CA TRP A 157 0.42 0.91 -1.35
C TRP A 157 -0.35 -0.38 -1.04
N ASP A 158 -1.62 -0.35 -1.39
CA ASP A 158 -2.60 -1.37 -1.00
C ASP A 158 -2.60 -2.61 -1.90
N GLY A 159 -3.11 -3.71 -1.34
CA GLY A 159 -3.18 -5.04 -1.93
C GLY A 159 -2.68 -6.12 -0.95
N PRO A 160 -2.93 -7.42 -1.23
CA PRO A 160 -2.40 -8.49 -0.41
C PRO A 160 -0.89 -8.41 -0.35
N ALA A 161 -0.30 -8.29 0.84
CA ALA A 161 1.13 -8.11 0.99
C ALA A 161 1.66 -8.75 2.27
N PHE A 162 2.59 -9.69 2.11
CA PHE A 162 3.53 -10.08 3.15
C PHE A 162 4.92 -9.64 2.70
N ILE A 163 5.45 -8.62 3.36
CA ILE A 163 6.69 -7.95 2.97
C ILE A 163 7.75 -8.26 4.01
N GLY A 164 8.78 -9.00 3.63
CA GLY A 164 10.00 -9.12 4.41
C GLY A 164 10.98 -8.01 4.02
N PHE A 165 11.65 -7.39 4.98
CA PHE A 165 12.54 -6.26 4.70
C PHE A 165 13.77 -6.26 5.59
N THR A 166 14.83 -5.57 5.13
CA THR A 166 16.02 -5.27 5.94
C THR A 166 16.78 -4.07 5.40
N ASP A 167 17.42 -3.33 6.29
CA ASP A 167 18.45 -2.33 5.95
C ASP A 167 19.88 -2.83 6.27
N GLY A 168 20.02 -4.09 6.69
CA GLY A 168 21.28 -4.72 7.13
C GLY A 168 21.50 -4.71 8.65
N ARG A 169 20.82 -3.85 9.41
CA ARG A 169 20.80 -3.86 10.88
C ARG A 169 19.46 -4.37 11.39
N MET A 170 18.38 -3.81 10.88
CA MET A 170 17.01 -4.14 11.21
C MET A 170 16.52 -5.19 10.22
N VAL A 171 15.85 -6.22 10.71
CA VAL A 171 15.17 -7.21 9.86
C VAL A 171 13.77 -7.48 10.38
N GLY A 172 12.82 -7.58 9.47
CA GLY A 172 11.44 -7.75 9.87
C GLY A 172 10.52 -8.14 8.76
N ALA A 173 9.24 -8.14 9.10
CA ALA A 173 8.17 -8.22 8.12
C ALA A 173 6.97 -7.39 8.54
N ILE A 174 6.23 -6.92 7.55
CA ILE A 174 4.96 -6.21 7.70
C ILE A 174 3.90 -6.91 6.86
N LEU A 175 2.67 -6.89 7.38
CA LEU A 175 1.51 -7.41 6.70
C LEU A 175 0.60 -6.28 6.24
N ASP A 176 -0.07 -6.47 5.10
CA ASP A 176 -1.09 -5.54 4.62
C ASP A 176 -2.19 -5.30 5.67
N ARG A 177 -2.91 -4.19 5.49
CA ARG A 177 -3.99 -3.74 6.38
C ARG A 177 -5.10 -4.77 6.63
N ASN A 178 -5.30 -5.71 5.69
CA ASN A 178 -6.34 -6.73 5.77
C ASN A 178 -5.77 -8.09 6.21
N GLY A 179 -4.45 -8.24 6.21
CA GLY A 179 -3.76 -9.49 6.50
C GLY A 179 -4.08 -10.60 5.52
N LEU A 180 -4.10 -10.29 4.23
CA LEU A 180 -4.52 -11.21 3.16
C LEU A 180 -3.49 -12.28 2.84
N ARG A 181 -2.27 -12.16 3.40
CA ARG A 181 -1.20 -13.15 3.28
C ARG A 181 -0.84 -13.74 4.65
N PRO A 182 -0.41 -15.01 4.70
CA PRO A 182 0.05 -15.59 5.95
C PRO A 182 1.49 -15.13 6.27
N GLY A 183 1.74 -14.77 7.53
CA GLY A 183 3.10 -14.58 8.07
C GLY A 183 3.21 -15.30 9.41
N ARG A 184 4.05 -16.34 9.50
CA ARG A 184 4.26 -17.13 10.71
C ARG A 184 5.72 -17.07 11.13
N TYR A 185 5.96 -17.02 12.44
CA TYR A 185 7.33 -17.02 12.97
C TYR A 185 7.50 -17.93 14.17
N TRP A 186 8.72 -18.44 14.32
CA TRP A 186 9.17 -19.23 15.46
C TRP A 186 10.42 -18.63 16.05
N VAL A 187 10.53 -18.68 17.38
CA VAL A 187 11.76 -18.38 18.12
C VAL A 187 12.25 -19.68 18.73
N THR A 188 13.51 -20.01 18.48
CA THR A 188 14.14 -21.24 18.97
C THR A 188 14.99 -21.01 20.22
N CYS A 189 15.35 -22.08 20.91
CA CYS A 189 16.17 -22.05 22.12
C CYS A 189 17.64 -21.67 21.85
N ASP A 190 18.09 -21.80 20.60
CA ASP A 190 19.38 -21.31 20.09
C ASP A 190 19.26 -19.89 19.50
N GLU A 191 18.27 -19.12 19.93
CA GLU A 191 18.08 -17.69 19.64
C GLU A 191 17.91 -17.35 18.14
N HIS A 192 17.46 -18.30 17.32
CA HIS A 192 17.10 -18.01 15.94
C HIS A 192 15.63 -17.60 15.81
N VAL A 193 15.38 -16.62 14.95
CA VAL A 193 14.04 -16.26 14.49
C VAL A 193 13.85 -16.80 13.08
N ILE A 194 12.84 -17.64 12.89
CA ILE A 194 12.49 -18.22 11.59
C ILE A 194 11.12 -17.69 11.22
N MET A 195 11.01 -16.95 10.12
CA MET A 195 9.75 -16.44 9.61
C MET A 195 9.50 -16.89 8.17
N ALA A 196 8.26 -17.29 7.88
CA ALA A 196 7.85 -17.69 6.54
C ALA A 196 6.34 -17.52 6.33
N SER A 197 5.93 -17.62 5.06
CA SER A 197 4.52 -17.67 4.67
C SER A 197 3.80 -18.93 5.15
N GLU A 198 4.55 -19.99 5.49
CA GLU A 198 4.02 -21.26 5.94
C GLU A 198 4.72 -21.75 7.22
N ALA A 199 4.07 -22.66 7.93
CA ALA A 199 4.70 -23.36 9.06
C ALA A 199 5.32 -24.66 8.54
N GLY A 200 6.51 -25.03 9.02
CA GLY A 200 7.17 -26.28 8.60
C GLY A 200 8.24 -26.11 7.53
N VAL A 201 8.68 -24.88 7.25
CA VAL A 201 9.67 -24.61 6.18
C VAL A 201 11.08 -25.12 6.52
N LEU A 202 11.40 -25.27 7.80
CA LEU A 202 12.66 -25.84 8.28
C LEU A 202 12.35 -27.01 9.21
N ASP A 203 13.10 -28.10 9.05
CA ASP A 203 13.02 -29.27 9.92
C ASP A 203 13.68 -28.93 11.27
N ARG A 204 12.84 -28.61 12.26
CA ARG A 204 13.24 -28.26 13.62
C ARG A 204 12.45 -29.09 14.61
N ARG A 205 13.14 -29.60 15.62
CA ARG A 205 12.51 -30.42 16.66
C ARG A 205 11.56 -29.57 17.51
N PRO A 206 10.35 -30.03 17.84
CA PRO A 206 9.39 -29.24 18.61
C PRO A 206 9.95 -28.72 19.95
N GLU A 207 10.86 -29.46 20.58
CA GLU A 207 11.48 -29.11 21.85
C GLU A 207 12.45 -27.91 21.74
N GLU A 208 12.92 -27.59 20.53
CA GLU A 208 13.77 -26.44 20.27
C GLU A 208 12.97 -25.13 20.16
N ILE A 209 11.64 -25.20 20.04
CA ILE A 209 10.82 -24.03 19.75
C ILE A 209 10.28 -23.44 21.07
N VAL A 210 10.72 -22.23 21.38
CA VAL A 210 10.34 -21.46 22.57
C VAL A 210 9.04 -20.69 22.34
N LEU A 211 8.88 -20.09 21.16
CA LEU A 211 7.71 -19.29 20.81
C LEU A 211 7.24 -19.60 19.39
N LYS A 212 5.92 -19.63 19.20
CA LYS A 212 5.28 -19.66 17.88
C LYS A 212 4.26 -18.53 17.79
N GLY A 213 4.34 -17.73 16.74
CA GLY A 213 3.44 -16.62 16.51
C GLY A 213 3.03 -16.46 15.05
N ARG A 214 2.13 -15.51 14.82
CA ARG A 214 1.69 -15.08 13.50
C ARG A 214 1.63 -13.56 13.45
N LEU A 215 1.89 -12.97 12.29
CA LEU A 215 1.62 -11.56 12.06
C LEU A 215 0.11 -11.35 11.94
N SER A 216 -0.37 -10.27 12.55
CA SER A 216 -1.74 -9.78 12.41
C SER A 216 -1.79 -8.67 11.36
N PRO A 217 -2.97 -8.34 10.81
CA PRO A 217 -3.13 -7.26 9.83
C PRO A 217 -2.51 -5.94 10.31
N GLY A 218 -1.74 -5.27 9.46
CA GLY A 218 -1.08 -3.98 9.76
C GLY A 218 -0.02 -4.00 10.87
N ARG A 219 0.40 -5.17 11.34
CA ARG A 219 1.44 -5.31 12.38
C ARG A 219 2.83 -5.51 11.77
N ILE A 220 3.81 -4.90 12.41
CA ILE A 220 5.23 -5.03 12.10
C ILE A 220 5.85 -6.01 13.09
N PHE A 221 6.57 -7.00 12.57
CA PHE A 221 7.52 -7.77 13.35
C PHE A 221 8.92 -7.27 13.01
N MET A 222 9.70 -6.88 14.02
CA MET A 222 11.03 -6.29 13.84
C MET A 222 12.03 -6.92 14.80
N LEU A 223 13.25 -7.15 14.32
CA LEU A 223 14.40 -7.59 15.09
C LEU A 223 15.55 -6.61 14.86
N ASP A 224 16.12 -6.08 15.95
CA ASP A 224 17.37 -5.31 15.89
C ASP A 224 18.54 -6.27 16.05
N MET A 225 19.36 -6.41 15.00
CA MET A 225 20.49 -7.33 15.01
C MET A 225 21.67 -6.83 15.85
N GLU A 226 21.77 -5.52 16.14
CA GLU A 226 22.78 -5.00 17.06
C GLU A 226 22.38 -5.23 18.52
N ALA A 227 21.11 -5.00 18.85
CA ALA A 227 20.60 -5.22 20.21
C ALA A 227 20.32 -6.70 20.52
N GLY A 228 20.02 -7.51 19.50
CA GLY A 228 19.65 -8.91 19.64
C GLY A 228 18.21 -9.11 20.16
N GLU A 229 17.33 -8.13 19.95
CA GLU A 229 16.00 -8.11 20.56
C GLU A 229 14.88 -7.94 19.52
N ILE A 230 13.79 -8.68 19.73
CA ILE A 230 12.55 -8.50 18.96
C ILE A 230 11.86 -7.26 19.51
N ILE A 231 11.68 -6.25 18.65
CA ILE A 231 10.99 -5.02 19.01
C ILE A 231 9.48 -5.23 18.86
N PRO A 232 8.69 -5.07 19.93
CA PRO A 232 7.24 -5.17 19.84
C PRO A 232 6.63 -4.08 18.93
N ASP A 233 5.63 -4.46 18.12
CA ASP A 233 4.92 -3.53 17.22
C ASP A 233 4.40 -2.26 17.93
N HIS A 234 3.86 -2.43 19.13
CA HIS A 234 3.32 -1.31 19.91
C HIS A 234 4.40 -0.31 20.34
N ASP A 235 5.63 -0.75 20.60
CA ASP A 235 6.74 0.13 20.99
C ASP A 235 7.23 0.93 19.78
N ILE A 236 7.30 0.29 18.61
CA ILE A 236 7.61 0.97 17.34
C ILE A 236 6.60 2.08 17.09
N LYS A 237 5.31 1.74 17.09
CA LYS A 237 4.22 2.68 16.80
C LYS A 237 4.10 3.78 17.85
N THR A 238 4.34 3.47 19.12
CA THR A 238 4.37 4.48 20.20
C THR A 238 5.55 5.44 20.04
N THR A 239 6.68 4.96 19.55
CA THR A 239 7.85 5.81 19.29
C THR A 239 7.56 6.73 18.10
N LEU A 240 7.03 6.17 17.01
CA LEU A 240 6.64 6.93 15.82
C LEU A 240 5.56 7.97 16.15
N SER A 241 4.52 7.63 16.91
CA SER A 241 3.43 8.55 17.25
C SER A 241 3.86 9.71 18.15
N LYS A 242 4.99 9.56 18.85
CA LYS A 242 5.55 10.57 19.78
C LYS A 242 6.77 11.29 19.23
N GLN A 243 7.18 10.99 18.00
CA GLN A 243 8.33 11.61 17.38
C GLN A 243 8.10 13.12 17.16
N ASP A 244 6.88 13.50 16.82
CA ASP A 244 6.45 14.89 16.68
C ASP A 244 5.07 15.13 17.29
N GLU A 245 4.68 16.41 17.39
CA GLU A 245 3.37 16.86 17.87
C GLU A 245 2.30 16.79 16.77
N TYR A 246 2.01 15.58 16.25
CA TYR A 246 1.07 15.40 15.13
C TYR A 246 -0.34 15.92 15.44
N GLY A 247 -0.83 15.72 16.67
CA GLY A 247 -2.13 16.23 17.10
C GLY A 247 -2.22 17.75 17.01
N ASP A 248 -1.23 18.46 17.55
CA ASP A 248 -1.16 19.93 17.50
C ASP A 248 -1.04 20.43 16.06
N TRP A 249 -0.27 19.73 15.23
CA TRP A 249 -0.18 20.04 13.81
C TRP A 249 -1.53 19.90 13.11
N LEU A 250 -2.27 18.81 13.36
CA LEU A 250 -3.59 18.59 12.79
C LEU A 250 -4.57 19.66 13.25
N GLU A 251 -4.58 20.04 14.52
CA GLU A 251 -5.48 21.09 15.02
C GLU A 251 -5.21 22.45 14.36
N GLN A 252 -3.95 22.78 14.08
CA GLN A 252 -3.58 24.06 13.48
C GLN A 252 -3.76 24.09 11.96
N ASN A 253 -3.56 22.96 11.28
CA ASN A 253 -3.44 22.92 9.82
C ASN A 253 -4.62 22.23 9.13
N ARG A 254 -5.37 21.38 9.83
CA ARG A 254 -6.52 20.67 9.26
C ARG A 254 -7.78 21.50 9.43
N SER A 255 -8.42 21.78 8.30
CA SER A 255 -9.80 22.26 8.24
C SER A 255 -10.72 21.13 7.80
N HIS A 256 -11.97 21.17 8.25
CA HIS A 256 -13.03 20.31 7.74
C HIS A 256 -13.99 21.14 6.90
N LEU A 257 -14.49 20.55 5.81
CA LEU A 257 -15.61 21.15 5.10
C LEU A 257 -16.87 20.90 5.93
N GLU A 258 -17.52 21.98 6.36
CA GLU A 258 -18.81 21.89 7.04
C GLU A 258 -19.91 21.51 6.05
N GLU A 259 -20.92 20.78 6.53
CA GLU A 259 -22.11 20.50 5.73
C GLU A 259 -22.77 21.82 5.32
N GLY A 260 -22.83 22.07 4.02
CA GLY A 260 -23.49 23.25 3.48
C GLY A 260 -25.01 23.12 3.53
N GLU A 261 -25.70 24.26 3.54
CA GLU A 261 -27.15 24.28 3.37
C GLU A 261 -27.54 23.78 1.97
N MET A 262 -28.59 22.95 1.92
CA MET A 262 -29.21 22.54 0.67
C MET A 262 -29.74 23.77 -0.07
N LEU A 263 -29.10 24.12 -1.19
CA LEU A 263 -29.54 25.23 -2.02
C LEU A 263 -30.83 24.85 -2.77
N GLU A 264 -31.83 25.73 -2.72
CA GLU A 264 -33.04 25.58 -3.52
C GLU A 264 -32.70 25.72 -5.01
N ASP A 265 -33.15 24.75 -5.82
CA ASP A 265 -33.07 24.88 -7.27
C ASP A 265 -34.11 25.89 -7.77
N VAL A 266 -33.65 27.13 -8.01
CA VAL A 266 -34.48 28.23 -8.51
C VAL A 266 -34.83 28.13 -9.99
N ARG A 267 -34.33 27.11 -10.72
CA ARG A 267 -34.60 26.94 -12.16
C ARG A 267 -36.02 26.45 -12.41
N GLY A 268 -36.66 27.01 -13.43
CA GLY A 268 -38.00 26.59 -13.86
C GLY A 268 -38.02 25.22 -14.56
N ASP A 269 -39.17 24.55 -14.57
CA ASP A 269 -39.35 23.19 -15.12
C ASP A 269 -38.84 23.02 -16.56
N LYS A 270 -39.07 24.05 -17.40
CA LYS A 270 -38.62 24.05 -18.80
C LYS A 270 -37.11 24.06 -18.91
N GLU A 271 -36.44 24.89 -18.11
CA GLU A 271 -34.98 24.98 -18.07
C GLU A 271 -34.36 23.68 -17.57
N ARG A 272 -34.88 23.12 -16.46
CA ARG A 272 -34.43 21.82 -15.94
C ARG A 272 -34.56 20.72 -16.98
N THR A 273 -35.70 20.66 -17.68
CA THR A 273 -35.93 19.66 -18.73
C THR A 273 -34.97 19.84 -19.90
N THR A 274 -34.68 21.07 -20.31
CA THR A 274 -33.70 21.36 -21.36
C THR A 274 -32.30 20.92 -20.95
N LEU A 275 -31.86 21.22 -19.72
CA LEU A 275 -30.55 20.81 -19.20
C LEU A 275 -30.42 19.29 -19.11
N MET A 276 -31.43 18.61 -18.55
CA MET A 276 -31.47 17.15 -18.47
C MET A 276 -31.31 16.52 -19.87
N ARG A 277 -32.03 17.04 -20.86
CA ARG A 277 -31.91 16.57 -22.25
C ARG A 277 -30.53 16.84 -22.85
N SER A 278 -29.91 17.99 -22.56
CA SER A 278 -28.57 18.29 -23.08
C SER A 278 -27.49 17.39 -22.49
N PHE A 279 -27.65 16.94 -21.24
CA PHE A 279 -26.76 15.97 -20.59
C PHE A 279 -27.16 14.52 -20.83
N GLY A 280 -28.17 14.26 -21.65
CA GLY A 280 -28.57 12.90 -22.04
C GLY A 280 -29.43 12.15 -21.03
N TYR A 281 -29.92 12.80 -19.96
CA TYR A 281 -30.83 12.17 -19.01
C TYR A 281 -32.13 11.72 -19.68
N THR A 282 -32.52 10.50 -19.38
CA THR A 282 -33.76 9.87 -19.83
C THR A 282 -34.77 9.77 -18.69
N GLN A 283 -36.03 9.46 -19.04
CA GLN A 283 -37.03 9.14 -18.02
C GLN A 283 -36.67 7.89 -17.21
N GLU A 284 -35.91 6.97 -17.81
CA GLU A 284 -35.46 5.75 -17.16
C GLU A 284 -34.41 6.07 -16.10
N ASP A 285 -33.42 6.92 -16.41
CA ASP A 285 -32.42 7.38 -15.43
C ASP A 285 -33.09 8.03 -14.20
N LEU A 286 -34.09 8.88 -14.45
CA LEU A 286 -34.81 9.56 -13.37
C LEU A 286 -35.59 8.56 -12.52
N ARG A 287 -36.32 7.63 -13.14
CA ARG A 287 -37.26 6.74 -12.45
C ARG A 287 -36.59 5.52 -11.82
N ILE A 288 -35.62 4.93 -12.50
CA ILE A 288 -35.00 3.65 -12.13
C ILE A 288 -33.72 3.88 -11.33
N VAL A 289 -32.96 4.95 -11.61
CA VAL A 289 -31.68 5.20 -10.94
C VAL A 289 -31.81 6.27 -9.86
N LEU A 290 -32.17 7.49 -10.25
CA LEU A 290 -32.13 8.64 -9.33
C LEU A 290 -33.24 8.59 -8.27
N SER A 291 -34.46 8.19 -8.64
CA SER A 291 -35.57 8.16 -7.68
C SER A 291 -35.34 7.17 -6.52
N PRO A 292 -34.89 5.92 -6.74
CA PRO A 292 -34.52 5.01 -5.65
C PRO A 292 -33.36 5.54 -4.81
N MET A 293 -32.30 6.08 -5.43
CA MET A 293 -31.17 6.65 -4.69
C MET A 293 -31.60 7.78 -3.75
N ALA A 294 -32.47 8.67 -4.22
CA ALA A 294 -32.96 9.80 -3.44
C ALA A 294 -33.93 9.40 -2.31
N LEU A 295 -34.76 8.38 -2.54
CA LEU A 295 -35.79 7.96 -1.58
C LEU A 295 -35.28 6.94 -0.55
N GLU A 296 -34.40 6.03 -0.96
CA GLU A 296 -33.94 4.89 -0.16
C GLU A 296 -32.50 5.00 0.31
N GLY A 297 -31.71 5.94 -0.25
CA GLY A 297 -30.29 6.09 0.05
C GLY A 297 -29.44 4.91 -0.46
N LYS A 298 -29.93 4.17 -1.45
CA LYS A 298 -29.30 2.97 -2.01
C LYS A 298 -29.33 2.99 -3.52
N GLU A 299 -28.33 2.39 -4.15
CA GLU A 299 -28.37 2.13 -5.58
C GLU A 299 -29.50 1.14 -5.94
N PRO A 300 -30.13 1.27 -7.11
CA PRO A 300 -31.19 0.36 -7.51
C PRO A 300 -30.66 -1.06 -7.77
N VAL A 301 -31.41 -2.07 -7.33
CA VAL A 301 -31.09 -3.48 -7.62
C VAL A 301 -31.84 -3.93 -8.87
N GLY A 302 -31.09 -4.41 -9.87
CA GLY A 302 -31.61 -5.01 -11.10
C GLY A 302 -31.35 -6.52 -11.18
N SER A 303 -31.83 -7.15 -12.26
CA SER A 303 -31.50 -8.53 -12.61
C SER A 303 -31.38 -8.68 -14.13
N MET A 304 -30.92 -9.86 -14.58
CA MET A 304 -30.55 -10.17 -15.97
C MET A 304 -29.25 -9.49 -16.44
N GLY A 305 -28.73 -9.96 -17.57
CA GLY A 305 -27.53 -9.39 -18.19
C GLY A 305 -27.84 -8.13 -19.01
N THR A 306 -26.80 -7.35 -19.27
CA THR A 306 -26.86 -6.17 -20.14
C THR A 306 -27.01 -6.59 -21.61
N ASP A 307 -28.23 -6.49 -22.15
CA ASP A 307 -28.57 -6.84 -23.55
C ASP A 307 -28.58 -5.62 -24.50
N VAL A 308 -27.78 -4.60 -24.17
CA VAL A 308 -27.59 -3.42 -25.05
C VAL A 308 -26.26 -3.51 -25.79
N PRO A 309 -26.16 -2.93 -27.01
CA PRO A 309 -24.89 -2.89 -27.73
C PRO A 309 -23.79 -2.20 -26.91
N LEU A 310 -22.53 -2.59 -27.16
CA LEU A 310 -21.38 -1.84 -26.66
C LEU A 310 -21.49 -0.36 -27.08
N ALA A 311 -21.04 0.57 -26.24
CA ALA A 311 -21.20 2.00 -26.47
C ALA A 311 -20.71 2.46 -27.87
N VAL A 312 -19.62 1.88 -28.37
CA VAL A 312 -19.07 2.18 -29.71
C VAL A 312 -19.92 1.66 -30.87
N LEU A 313 -20.77 0.66 -30.63
CA LEU A 313 -21.67 0.04 -31.62
C LEU A 313 -23.11 0.53 -31.49
N SER A 314 -23.40 1.39 -30.52
CA SER A 314 -24.76 1.87 -30.27
C SER A 314 -25.19 2.86 -31.34
N ASP A 315 -26.37 2.68 -31.91
CA ASP A 315 -27.04 3.67 -32.76
C ASP A 315 -27.58 4.87 -31.96
N LYS A 316 -27.45 4.84 -30.63
CA LYS A 316 -27.77 5.95 -29.74
C LYS A 316 -26.54 6.86 -29.55
N ARG A 317 -26.65 7.84 -28.66
CA ARG A 317 -25.53 8.71 -28.25
C ARG A 317 -25.16 8.38 -26.80
N PRO A 318 -24.39 7.29 -26.53
CA PRO A 318 -23.96 6.96 -25.17
C PRO A 318 -23.12 8.06 -24.56
N LEU A 319 -23.19 8.18 -23.24
CA LEU A 319 -22.38 9.13 -22.49
C LEU A 319 -20.95 8.61 -22.34
N ILE A 320 -20.01 9.52 -22.06
CA ILE A 320 -18.58 9.19 -22.04
C ILE A 320 -18.25 8.08 -21.05
N TYR A 321 -18.94 8.03 -19.91
CA TYR A 321 -18.71 7.02 -18.88
C TYR A 321 -19.11 5.60 -19.32
N GLU A 322 -19.96 5.44 -20.33
CA GLU A 322 -20.33 4.11 -20.87
C GLU A 322 -19.17 3.39 -21.57
N TYR A 323 -18.16 4.15 -21.99
CA TYR A 323 -16.94 3.64 -22.62
C TYR A 323 -15.92 3.13 -21.59
N PHE A 324 -16.06 3.53 -20.32
CA PHE A 324 -15.17 3.10 -19.24
C PHE A 324 -15.83 1.93 -18.51
N LYS A 325 -15.12 0.79 -18.47
CA LYS A 325 -15.56 -0.38 -17.71
C LYS A 325 -14.74 -0.49 -16.43
N GLN A 326 -15.43 -0.66 -15.31
CA GLN A 326 -14.78 -0.86 -14.02
C GLN A 326 -13.95 -2.13 -14.08
N LEU A 327 -12.68 -2.02 -13.67
CA LEU A 327 -11.83 -3.18 -13.47
C LEU A 327 -12.22 -3.83 -12.15
N PHE A 328 -12.12 -5.16 -12.10
CA PHE A 328 -12.32 -5.92 -10.89
C PHE A 328 -11.19 -6.92 -10.73
N ALA A 329 -10.91 -7.29 -9.48
CA ALA A 329 -9.90 -8.25 -9.14
C ALA A 329 -10.40 -9.68 -9.40
N GLN A 330 -9.57 -10.51 -10.01
CA GLN A 330 -9.88 -11.91 -10.26
C GLN A 330 -8.62 -12.76 -10.09
N VAL A 331 -8.69 -13.76 -9.19
CA VAL A 331 -7.62 -14.73 -8.88
C VAL A 331 -6.37 -14.13 -8.24
N THR A 332 -5.81 -13.06 -8.79
CA THR A 332 -4.51 -12.51 -8.37
C THR A 332 -4.58 -11.83 -6.99
N ASN A 333 -5.65 -11.06 -6.76
CA ASN A 333 -5.99 -10.49 -5.47
C ASN A 333 -7.51 -10.63 -5.21
N PRO A 334 -7.95 -10.74 -3.94
CA PRO A 334 -9.36 -10.84 -3.59
C PRO A 334 -10.03 -9.45 -3.58
N PRO A 335 -11.33 -9.36 -3.92
CA PRO A 335 -12.13 -8.18 -3.59
C PRO A 335 -12.40 -8.11 -2.08
N ILE A 336 -12.71 -6.91 -1.59
CA ILE A 336 -13.04 -6.61 -0.19
C ILE A 336 -14.56 -6.46 -0.05
N ASP A 337 -15.12 -6.91 1.07
CA ASP A 337 -16.53 -6.66 1.41
C ASP A 337 -16.65 -5.29 2.08
N ALA A 338 -17.01 -4.26 1.31
CA ALA A 338 -17.08 -2.89 1.82
C ALA A 338 -18.12 -2.67 2.94
N ILE A 339 -19.05 -3.62 3.15
CA ILE A 339 -20.08 -3.53 4.21
C ILE A 339 -19.59 -4.26 5.47
N ARG A 340 -19.00 -5.45 5.33
CA ARG A 340 -18.56 -6.26 6.49
C ARG A 340 -17.17 -5.91 6.97
N GLU A 341 -16.34 -5.39 6.08
CA GLU A 341 -14.95 -4.99 6.32
C GLU A 341 -14.82 -3.46 6.22
N GLU A 342 -15.82 -2.73 6.73
CA GLU A 342 -15.83 -1.25 6.73
C GLU A 342 -14.62 -0.65 7.46
N LEU A 343 -14.07 -1.36 8.46
CA LEU A 343 -12.92 -0.89 9.24
C LEU A 343 -11.65 -0.66 8.42
N VAL A 344 -11.51 -1.31 7.26
CA VAL A 344 -10.33 -1.22 6.39
C VAL A 344 -10.53 -0.32 5.16
N THR A 345 -11.74 0.22 4.98
CA THR A 345 -12.09 1.11 3.86
C THR A 345 -12.26 2.55 4.33
N SER A 346 -12.06 3.49 3.41
CA SER A 346 -12.28 4.91 3.65
C SER A 346 -12.58 5.64 2.35
N LEU A 347 -13.44 6.65 2.45
CA LEU A 347 -13.72 7.62 1.39
C LEU A 347 -13.15 9.02 1.70
N SER A 348 -12.43 9.18 2.82
CA SER A 348 -11.82 10.46 3.17
C SER A 348 -10.94 10.96 2.03
N SER A 349 -11.13 12.22 1.69
CA SER A 349 -10.39 12.89 0.62
C SER A 349 -9.76 14.17 1.16
N PHE A 350 -8.65 14.58 0.54
CA PHE A 350 -7.89 15.72 0.99
C PHE A 350 -7.75 16.73 -0.14
N LEU A 351 -7.94 18.01 0.19
CA LEU A 351 -7.69 19.12 -0.70
C LEU A 351 -6.58 19.97 -0.11
N GLY A 352 -5.53 20.18 -0.90
CA GLY A 352 -4.36 20.93 -0.48
C GLY A 352 -3.23 20.78 -1.48
N SER A 353 -2.14 21.49 -1.21
CA SER A 353 -0.92 21.30 -1.99
C SER A 353 -0.08 20.17 -1.41
N GLU A 354 0.41 19.30 -2.29
CA GLU A 354 1.43 18.31 -1.96
C GLU A 354 2.71 18.97 -1.40
N CYS A 355 3.46 18.20 -0.63
CA CYS A 355 4.71 18.63 0.01
C CYS A 355 5.92 17.84 -0.52
N ASN A 356 7.10 18.40 -0.30
CA ASN A 356 8.35 17.73 -0.59
C ASN A 356 8.50 16.53 0.35
N LEU A 357 8.70 15.32 -0.19
CA LEU A 357 8.85 14.11 0.62
C LEU A 357 10.13 14.08 1.46
N PHE A 358 11.06 15.03 1.29
CA PHE A 358 12.25 15.16 2.15
C PHE A 358 11.99 15.98 3.41
N GLU A 359 10.84 16.66 3.49
CA GLU A 359 10.51 17.56 4.58
C GLU A 359 9.19 17.15 5.25
N ASP A 360 8.99 17.65 6.46
CA ASP A 360 7.69 17.58 7.11
C ASP A 360 6.71 18.58 6.51
N ASN A 361 5.45 18.16 6.46
CA ASN A 361 4.42 18.97 5.86
C ASN A 361 4.13 20.16 6.79
N LYS A 362 4.21 21.37 6.26
CA LYS A 362 3.88 22.61 6.99
C LYS A 362 2.70 23.35 6.39
N LYS A 363 2.02 22.73 5.42
CA LYS A 363 0.97 23.37 4.63
C LYS A 363 -0.40 22.99 5.19
N PRO A 364 -1.36 23.94 5.20
CA PRO A 364 -2.72 23.66 5.63
C PRO A 364 -3.41 22.69 4.67
N ILE A 365 -4.32 21.90 5.21
CA ILE A 365 -5.06 20.86 4.49
C ILE A 365 -6.55 20.98 4.81
N LEU A 366 -7.38 20.80 3.78
CA LEU A 366 -8.82 20.65 3.93
C LEU A 366 -9.16 19.17 3.80
N ARG A 367 -9.65 18.56 4.89
CA ARG A 367 -10.14 17.18 4.90
C ARG A 367 -11.63 17.16 4.59
N LEU A 368 -11.98 16.45 3.53
CA LEU A 368 -13.35 16.13 3.13
C LEU A 368 -13.72 14.78 3.77
N LYS A 369 -14.65 14.82 4.72
CA LYS A 369 -15.29 13.60 5.23
C LYS A 369 -16.49 13.30 4.33
N HIS A 370 -16.64 12.02 3.98
CA HIS A 370 -17.72 11.53 3.12
C HIS A 370 -18.80 10.84 3.92
#